data_AF-A0A8S3BFN2-F1
#
_entry.id   AF-A0A8S3BFN2-F1
#
_cell.length_a   1.000
_cell.length_b   1.000
_cell.length_c   1.000
_cell.angle_alpha   90.00
_cell.angle_beta   90.00
_cell.angle_gamma   90.00
#
_symmetry.space_group_name_H-M   'P 1'
#
loop_
_entity.id
_entity.type
_entity.pdbx_description
1 polymer ?
#
loop_
_entity_poly.entity_id
_entity_poly.type
_entity_poly.pdbx_seq_one_letter_code
_entity_poly.pdbx_strand_id
1 'polypeptide(L)' 'PDVVAAAINQGYQLIDTAEFYANEDGVGNGIKQSGKKREDIFIVSKWWPSSEGEK' A
#
# COMPACT_ATOMS: atom_id res chain seq x y z
N PRO A 1 -16.04 3.58 3.02
CA PRO A 1 -15.35 3.01 1.85
C PRO A 1 -13.84 3.01 2.13
N ASP A 2 -13.12 1.96 1.71
CA ASP A 2 -11.67 1.88 1.88
C ASP A 2 -10.97 3.04 1.13
N VAL A 3 -10.11 3.79 1.82
CA VAL A 3 -9.48 5.01 1.29
C VAL A 3 -8.53 4.70 0.13
N VAL A 4 -7.82 3.57 0.19
CA VAL A 4 -6.89 3.14 -0.85
C VAL A 4 -7.66 2.70 -2.09
N ALA A 5 -8.73 1.91 -1.91
CA ALA A 5 -9.61 1.53 -3.02
C ALA A 5 -10.26 2.76 -3.68
N ALA A 6 -10.69 3.73 -2.88
CA ALA A 6 -11.26 4.98 -3.40
C ALA A 6 -10.24 5.78 -4.21
N ALA A 7 -9.00 5.92 -3.72
CA ALA A 7 -7.93 6.61 -4.44
C ALA A 7 -7.63 5.92 -5.78
N ILE A 8 -7.48 4.59 -5.78
CA ILE A 8 -7.22 3.83 -7.01
C ILE A 8 -8.36 4.00 -8.03
N ASN A 9 -9.61 4.01 -7.57
CA ASN A 9 -10.77 4.24 -8.44
C ASN A 9 -10.85 5.67 -9.00
N GLN A 10 -10.23 6.65 -8.32
CA GLN A 10 -10.08 8.02 -8.81
C GLN A 10 -8.88 8.22 -9.73
N GLY A 11 -8.12 7.15 -10.04
CA GLY A 11 -7.01 7.18 -11.00
C GLY A 11 -5.62 7.29 -10.38
N TYR A 12 -5.49 7.24 -9.05
CA TYR A 12 -4.16 7.17 -8.43
C TYR A 12 -3.54 5.80 -8.69
N GLN A 13 -2.32 5.80 -9.24
CA GLN A 13 -1.60 4.57 -9.58
C GLN A 13 -0.39 4.31 -8.68
N LEU A 14 0.09 5.31 -7.94
CA LEU A 14 1.19 5.17 -6.98
C LEU A 14 0.63 5.17 -5.56
N ILE A 15 0.89 4.08 -4.83
CA ILE A 15 0.57 3.94 -3.42
C ILE A 15 1.88 3.86 -2.63
N ASP A 16 2.07 4.78 -1.69
CA ASP A 16 3.24 4.86 -0.84
C ASP A 16 2.86 4.53 0.61
N THR A 17 3.61 3.62 1.23
CA THR A 17 3.47 3.23 2.64
C THR A 17 4.85 3.01 3.27
N ALA A 18 4.89 2.58 4.52
CA ALA A 18 6.09 2.21 5.26
C ALA A 18 5.72 1.22 6.36
N GLU A 19 6.68 0.38 6.73
CA GLU A 19 6.58 -0.51 7.90
C GLU A 19 6.14 0.26 9.15
N PHE A 20 6.78 1.42 9.40
CA PHE A 20 6.49 2.27 10.55
C PHE A 20 5.06 2.84 10.57
N TYR A 21 4.35 2.86 9.44
CA TYR A 21 2.95 3.32 9.40
C TYR A 21 1.98 2.24 9.89
N ALA A 22 2.44 1.00 10.05
CA ALA A 22 1.66 -0.14 10.53
C ALA A 22 0.33 -0.34 9.79
N ASN A 23 0.32 -0.08 8.47
CA ASN A 23 -0.90 -0.11 7.66
C ASN A 23 -0.75 -0.88 6.33
N GLU A 24 0.33 -1.63 6.13
CA GLU A 24 0.59 -2.38 4.89
C GLU A 24 -0.52 -3.41 4.59
N ASP A 25 -1.07 -4.07 5.61
CA ASP A 25 -2.23 -4.96 5.45
C ASP A 25 -3.47 -4.20 4.97
N GLY A 26 -3.70 -2.99 5.49
CA GLY A 26 -4.78 -2.11 5.07
C GLY A 26 -4.61 -1.68 3.62
N VAL A 27 -3.39 -1.30 3.23
CA VAL A 27 -3.04 -0.97 1.84
C VAL A 27 -3.27 -2.17 0.92
N GLY A 28 -2.81 -3.36 1.31
CA GLY A 28 -3.01 -4.60 0.55
C GLY A 28 -4.48 -4.94 0.38
N ASN A 29 -5.30 -4.74 1.41
CA ASN A 29 -6.74 -4.94 1.35
C ASN A 29 -7.43 -3.93 0.42
N GLY A 30 -7.07 -2.65 0.48
CA GLY A 30 -7.62 -1.64 -0.41
C GLY A 30 -7.24 -1.85 -1.88
N ILE A 31 -6.00 -2.29 -2.15
CA ILE A 31 -5.56 -2.69 -3.50
C ILE A 31 -6.41 -3.86 -4.02
N LYS A 32 -6.62 -4.92 -3.22
CA LYS A 32 -7.48 -6.06 -3.60
C LYS A 32 -8.91 -5.63 -3.88
N GLN A 33 -9.48 -4.77 -3.03
CA GLN A 33 -10.84 -4.27 -3.17
C GLN A 33 -11.03 -3.34 -4.39
N SER A 34 -9.96 -2.68 -4.86
CA SER A 34 -10.02 -1.82 -6.06
C SER A 34 -10.33 -2.59 -7.34
N GLY A 35 -10.05 -3.89 -7.40
CA GLY A 35 -10.25 -4.73 -8.59
C GLY A 35 -9.35 -4.39 -9.79
N LYS A 36 -8.42 -3.42 -9.66
CA LYS A 36 -7.44 -3.10 -10.71
C LYS A 36 -6.40 -4.21 -10.84
N LYS A 37 -5.82 -4.34 -12.04
CA LYS A 37 -4.74 -5.29 -12.25
C LYS A 37 -3.52 -4.86 -11.46
N ARG A 38 -2.76 -5.83 -10.95
CA ARG A 38 -1.54 -5.54 -10.19
C ARG A 38 -0.52 -4.74 -11.01
N GLU A 39 -0.41 -5.00 -12.31
CA GLU A 39 0.49 -4.30 -13.24
C GLU A 39 0.17 -2.81 -13.42
N ASP A 40 -1.04 -2.38 -13.09
CA ASP A 40 -1.48 -0.99 -13.21
C ASP A 40 -1.17 -0.14 -11.96
N ILE A 41 -0.63 -0.76 -10.90
CA ILE A 41 -0.38 -0.13 -9.59
C ILE A 41 1.11 -0.18 -9.27
N PHE A 42 1.70 0.96 -8.96
CA PHE A 42 3.03 1.09 -8.39
C PHE A 42 2.94 1.19 -6.87
N ILE A 43 3.70 0.35 -6.15
CA ILE A 43 3.67 0.30 -4.69
C ILE A 43 5.06 0.59 -4.16
N VAL A 44 5.15 1.51 -3.21
CA VAL A 44 6.38 1.83 -2.47
C VAL A 44 6.16 1.50 -0.99
N SER A 45 7.11 0.79 -0.39
CA SER A 45 7.22 0.68 1.06
C SER A 45 8.62 1.06 1.52
N LYS A 46 8.75 1.41 2.80
CA LYS A 46 9.98 1.89 3.43
C LYS A 46 10.24 1.02 4.64
N TRP A 47 11.44 0.43 4.69
CA TRP A 47 11.91 -0.30 5.85
C TRP A 47 12.23 0.68 6.98
N TRP A 48 12.06 0.25 8.24
CA TRP A 48 12.36 1.10 9.39
C TRP A 48 13.74 0.78 10.01
N PRO A 49 14.61 1.79 10.29
CA PRO A 49 15.97 1.58 10.77
C PRO A 49 16.15 0.63 11.96
N SER A 50 15.22 0.63 12.93
CA SER A 50 15.34 -0.26 14.09
C SER A 50 15.04 -1.73 13.79
N SER A 51 14.48 -2.03 12.62
CA SER A 51 14.18 -3.40 12.17
C SER A 51 15.42 -4.14 11.66
N GLU A 52 16.58 -3.46 11.57
CA GLU A 52 17.87 -4.03 11.18
C GLU A 52 18.37 -5.13 12.14
N GLY A 53 17.87 -5.14 13.38
CA GLY A 53 18.24 -6.11 14.43
C GLY A 53 17.26 -7.28 14.65
N GLU A 54 16.11 -7.32 13.96
CA GLU A 54 15.07 -8.35 14.17
C GLU A 54 15.18 -9.57 13.22
N LYS A 55 16.29 -9.73 12.51
CA LYS A 55 16.52 -10.90 11.64
C LYS A 55 17.01 -12.14 12.36
#